data_AF-A0A0B6Y1X0-F1
#
_entry.id   AF-A0A0B6Y1X0-F1
#
_cell.length_a   1.000
_cell.length_b   1.000
_cell.length_c   1.000
_cell.angle_alpha   90.00
_cell.angle_beta   90.00
_cell.angle_gamma   90.00
#
_symmetry.space_group_name_H-M   'P 1'
#
loop_
_entity.id
_entity.type
_entity.pdbx_description
1 polymer ?
#
loop_
_entity_poly.entity_id
_entity_poly.type
_entity_poly.pdbx_seq_one_letter_code
_entity_poly.pdbx_strand_id
1 'polypeptide(L)'
;MGACRILTFITATSVLLLAFYLYSPVPVGLAEPWLTRTYIAALRSANLIAHVVQMVTGISEVNVFRYQIEALYKPVFNSNHELVVKDLRFDGIPVRIYRPHSTSSPAPCILYFHG
;
A
#
# COMPACT_ATOMS: atom_id res chain seq x y z
N MET A 1 -12.18 -10.55 -40.59
CA MET A 1 -13.12 -9.72 -39.79
C MET A 1 -13.46 -10.32 -38.41
N GLY A 2 -13.46 -11.64 -38.22
CA GLY A 2 -13.77 -12.27 -36.92
C GLY A 2 -12.74 -12.02 -35.80
N ALA A 3 -11.44 -12.12 -36.09
CA ALA A 3 -10.39 -11.94 -35.08
C ALA A 3 -10.38 -10.54 -34.43
N CYS A 4 -10.64 -9.49 -35.22
CA CYS A 4 -10.74 -8.12 -34.72
C CYS A 4 -11.93 -7.96 -33.75
N ARG A 5 -13.08 -8.57 -34.06
CA ARG A 5 -14.26 -8.53 -33.18
C ARG A 5 -14.04 -9.29 -31.87
N ILE A 6 -13.36 -10.43 -31.91
CA ILE A 6 -13.03 -11.23 -30.72
C ILE A 6 -12.06 -10.45 -29.82
N LEU A 7 -11.01 -9.85 -30.40
CA LEU A 7 -10.05 -9.05 -29.66
C LEU A 7 -10.74 -7.85 -28.99
N THR A 8 -11.60 -7.12 -29.72
CA THR A 8 -12.35 -5.99 -29.15
C THR A 8 -13.24 -6.44 -28.00
N PHE A 9 -13.92 -7.58 -28.13
CA PHE A 9 -14.76 -8.13 -27.07
C PHE A 9 -13.95 -8.48 -25.82
N ILE A 10 -12.85 -9.22 -25.97
CA ILE A 10 -11.98 -9.60 -24.85
C ILE A 10 -11.44 -8.35 -24.14
N THR A 11 -10.95 -7.37 -24.89
CA THR A 11 -10.43 -6.12 -24.31
C THR A 11 -11.52 -5.36 -23.57
N ALA A 12 -12.72 -5.22 -24.17
CA ALA A 12 -13.83 -4.53 -23.53
C ALA A 12 -14.27 -5.21 -22.22
N THR A 13 -14.39 -6.54 -22.22
CA THR A 13 -14.72 -7.31 -21.01
C THR A 13 -13.65 -7.18 -19.94
N SER A 14 -12.37 -7.29 -20.30
CA SER A 14 -11.26 -7.14 -19.36
C SER A 14 -11.23 -5.75 -18.73
N VAL A 15 -11.46 -4.70 -19.53
CA VAL A 15 -11.55 -3.32 -19.01
C VAL A 15 -12.73 -3.16 -18.06
N LEU A 16 -13.89 -3.74 -18.38
CA LEU A 16 -15.06 -3.69 -17.51
C LEU A 16 -14.81 -4.41 -16.17
N LEU A 17 -14.21 -5.61 -16.22
CA LEU A 17 -13.84 -6.36 -15.01
C LEU A 17 -12.83 -5.61 -14.16
N LEU A 18 -11.83 -4.98 -14.79
CA LEU A 18 -10.85 -4.17 -14.09
C LEU A 18 -11.51 -2.93 -13.46
N ALA A 19 -12.37 -2.23 -14.18
CA ALA A 19 -13.11 -1.08 -13.66
C ALA A 19 -13.97 -1.47 -12.45
N PHE A 20 -14.65 -2.62 -12.52
CA PHE A 20 -15.43 -3.15 -11.41
C PHE A 20 -14.55 -3.53 -10.21
N TYR A 21 -13.41 -4.17 -10.44
CA TYR A 21 -12.46 -4.55 -9.39
C TYR A 21 -11.85 -3.32 -8.68
N LEU A 22 -11.52 -2.27 -9.43
CA LEU A 22 -10.94 -1.04 -8.89
C LEU A 22 -11.98 -0.12 -8.25
N TYR A 23 -13.26 -0.26 -8.62
CA TYR A 23 -14.33 0.52 -8.02
C TYR A 23 -14.39 0.32 -6.50
N SER A 24 -14.30 1.43 -5.79
CA SER A 24 -14.33 1.47 -4.33
C SER A 24 -15.31 2.56 -3.91
N PRO A 25 -16.45 2.20 -3.28
CA PRO A 25 -17.31 3.20 -2.66
C PRO A 25 -16.54 3.86 -1.52
N VAL A 26 -16.56 5.19 -1.46
CA VAL A 26 -15.92 5.97 -0.40
C VAL A 26 -16.98 6.74 0.37
N PRO A 27 -16.80 6.95 1.69
CA PRO A 27 -17.76 7.69 2.51
C PRO A 27 -18.06 9.09 1.97
N VAL A 28 -19.30 9.53 2.17
CA VAL A 28 -19.71 10.91 1.88
C VAL A 28 -19.04 11.84 2.89
N GLY A 29 -18.55 13.00 2.45
CA GLY A 29 -17.93 14.01 3.32
C GLY A 29 -16.40 14.01 3.36
N LEU A 30 -15.73 13.14 2.60
CA LEU A 30 -14.29 13.28 2.37
C LEU A 30 -14.01 14.53 1.54
N ALA A 31 -13.02 15.33 1.96
CA ALA A 31 -12.58 16.52 1.23
C ALA A 31 -12.09 16.15 -0.18
N GLU A 32 -11.35 15.05 -0.31
CA GLU A 32 -10.79 14.57 -1.58
C GLU A 32 -11.12 13.07 -1.82
N PRO A 33 -12.35 12.76 -2.25
CA PRO A 33 -12.78 11.38 -2.45
C PRO A 33 -12.01 10.67 -3.58
N TRP A 34 -11.57 11.41 -4.60
CA TRP A 34 -10.83 10.88 -5.73
C TRP A 34 -9.44 10.40 -5.30
N LEU A 35 -8.74 11.15 -4.44
CA LEU A 35 -7.42 10.79 -3.93
C LEU A 35 -7.49 9.47 -3.14
N THR A 36 -8.51 9.37 -2.28
CA THR A 36 -8.77 8.15 -1.50
C THR A 36 -9.06 6.95 -2.43
N ARG A 37 -9.90 7.13 -3.45
CA ARG A 37 -10.18 6.08 -4.44
C ARG A 37 -8.93 5.64 -5.20
N THR A 38 -8.10 6.59 -5.64
CA THR A 38 -6.85 6.29 -6.34
C THR A 38 -5.90 5.49 -5.45
N TYR A 39 -5.78 5.86 -4.17
CA TYR A 39 -4.95 5.12 -3.22
C TYR A 39 -5.45 3.68 -3.02
N ILE A 40 -6.76 3.49 -2.82
CA ILE A 40 -7.36 2.14 -2.70
C ILE A 40 -7.15 1.34 -3.99
N ALA A 41 -7.36 1.94 -5.15
CA ALA A 41 -7.17 1.29 -6.45
C ALA A 41 -5.70 0.87 -6.66
N ALA A 42 -4.74 1.70 -6.26
CA ALA A 42 -3.31 1.38 -6.31
C ALA A 42 -2.97 0.18 -5.41
N LEU A 43 -3.44 0.18 -4.16
CA LEU A 43 -3.23 -0.95 -3.23
C LEU A 43 -3.87 -2.26 -3.74
N ARG A 44 -5.11 -2.20 -4.25
CA ARG A 44 -5.77 -3.36 -4.86
C ARG A 44 -5.02 -3.91 -6.08
N SER A 45 -4.42 -3.02 -6.87
CA SER A 45 -3.60 -3.40 -8.03
C SER A 45 -2.30 -4.07 -7.59
N ALA A 46 -1.61 -3.52 -6.58
CA ALA A 46 -0.40 -4.11 -6.01
C ALA A 46 -0.64 -5.49 -5.40
N ASN A 47 -1.79 -5.68 -4.72
CA ASN A 47 -2.22 -6.99 -4.23
C ASN A 47 -2.52 -7.97 -5.37
N LEU A 48 -3.23 -7.52 -6.42
CA LEU A 48 -3.50 -8.37 -7.58
C LEU A 48 -2.21 -8.85 -8.25
N ILE A 49 -1.22 -7.97 -8.40
CA ILE A 49 0.12 -8.31 -8.92
C ILE A 49 0.78 -9.34 -7.99
N ALA A 50 0.79 -9.09 -6.68
CA ALA A 50 1.40 -9.99 -5.71
C ALA A 50 0.76 -11.39 -5.75
N HIS A 51 -0.56 -11.47 -5.88
CA HIS A 51 -1.31 -12.71 -6.01
C HIS A 51 -0.96 -13.47 -7.29
N VAL A 52 -0.87 -12.78 -8.44
CA VAL A 52 -0.45 -13.38 -9.71
C VAL A 52 0.99 -13.91 -9.62
N VAL A 53 1.90 -13.15 -9.02
CA VAL A 53 3.29 -13.59 -8.81
C VAL A 53 3.34 -14.83 -7.93
N GLN A 54 2.56 -14.88 -6.85
CA GLN A 54 2.48 -16.07 -6.01
C GLN A 54 2.00 -17.30 -6.81
N MET A 55 0.94 -17.15 -7.61
CA MET A 55 0.42 -18.26 -8.42
C MET A 55 1.44 -18.80 -9.43
N VAL A 56 2.27 -17.93 -10.01
CA VAL A 56 3.24 -18.31 -11.06
C VAL A 56 4.56 -18.80 -10.46
N THR A 57 5.01 -18.23 -9.35
CA THR A 57 6.38 -18.43 -8.83
C THR A 57 6.45 -19.14 -7.48
N GLY A 58 5.33 -19.21 -6.74
CA GLY A 58 5.28 -19.72 -5.37
C GLY A 58 5.84 -18.75 -4.32
N ILE A 59 6.32 -17.56 -4.70
CA ILE A 59 6.77 -16.54 -3.75
C ILE A 59 5.55 -16.00 -2.99
N SER A 60 5.64 -15.92 -1.66
CA SER A 60 4.55 -15.41 -0.83
C SER A 60 4.09 -14.02 -1.25
N GLU A 61 2.78 -13.83 -1.39
CA GLU A 61 2.12 -12.55 -1.68
C GLU A 61 2.59 -11.43 -0.74
N VAL A 62 2.75 -11.74 0.55
CA VAL A 62 3.24 -10.78 1.56
C VAL A 62 4.65 -10.29 1.24
N ASN A 63 5.54 -11.17 0.77
CA ASN A 63 6.91 -10.80 0.43
C ASN A 63 6.95 -9.94 -0.84
N VAL A 64 6.13 -10.27 -1.83
CA VAL A 64 6.02 -9.48 -3.07
C VAL A 64 5.43 -8.10 -2.76
N PHE A 65 4.38 -8.04 -1.93
CA PHE A 65 3.77 -6.77 -1.52
C PHE A 65 4.75 -5.91 -0.73
N ARG A 66 5.49 -6.50 0.24
CA ARG A 66 6.54 -5.78 0.98
C ARG A 66 7.60 -5.20 0.06
N TYR A 67 8.08 -6.00 -0.90
CA TYR A 67 9.04 -5.53 -1.89
C TYR A 67 8.50 -4.36 -2.72
N GLN A 68 7.24 -4.41 -3.17
CA GLN A 68 6.60 -3.31 -3.90
C GLN A 68 6.58 -2.02 -3.07
N ILE A 69 6.19 -2.11 -1.79
CA ILE A 69 6.15 -0.95 -0.89
C ILE A 69 7.55 -0.38 -0.65
N GLU A 70 8.55 -1.22 -0.37
CA GLU A 70 9.94 -0.77 -0.17
C GLU A 70 10.54 -0.12 -1.43
N ALA A 71 10.17 -0.59 -2.62
CA ALA A 71 10.63 -0.03 -3.88
C ALA A 71 9.97 1.31 -4.22
N LEU A 72 8.66 1.46 -3.93
CA LEU A 72 7.87 2.62 -4.29
C LEU A 72 7.88 3.72 -3.22
N TYR A 73 8.01 3.35 -1.96
CA TYR A 73 7.97 4.26 -0.83
C TYR A 73 9.35 4.42 -0.21
N LYS A 74 9.99 5.54 -0.52
CA LYS A 74 11.11 6.05 0.27
C LYS A 74 10.54 7.07 1.26
N PRO A 75 10.59 6.81 2.58
CA PRO A 75 10.14 7.81 3.55
C PRO A 75 10.96 9.08 3.35
N VAL A 76 10.31 10.14 2.88
CA VAL A 76 10.90 11.48 2.88
C VAL A 76 10.77 11.98 4.31
N PHE A 77 11.90 12.02 5.01
CA PHE A 77 11.95 12.57 6.35
C PHE A 77 11.86 14.08 6.26
N ASN A 78 10.66 14.62 6.52
CA ASN A 78 10.60 15.96 7.06
C ASN A 78 11.13 15.84 8.49
N SER A 79 12.25 16.49 8.77
CA SER A 79 12.72 16.70 10.14
C SER A 79 11.68 17.53 10.87
N ASN A 80 10.61 16.90 11.35
CA ASN A 80 9.71 17.53 12.30
C ASN A 80 10.58 17.86 13.51
N HIS A 81 10.77 19.16 13.77
CA HIS A 81 11.64 19.67 14.83
C HIS A 81 11.24 19.19 16.24
N GLU A 82 10.10 18.52 16.37
CA GLU A 82 9.53 18.08 17.63
C GLU A 82 9.79 16.60 17.94
N LEU A 83 10.14 15.78 16.93
CA LEU A 83 10.29 14.33 17.07
C LEU A 83 11.67 13.84 16.63
N VAL A 84 12.29 13.06 17.49
CA VAL A 84 13.43 12.21 17.17
C VAL A 84 12.89 10.90 16.60
N VAL A 85 13.13 10.68 15.31
CA VAL A 85 12.78 9.43 14.60
C VAL A 85 14.03 8.56 14.47
N LYS A 86 13.93 7.29 14.85
CA LYS A 86 15.02 6.31 14.71
C LYS A 86 14.51 5.02 14.11
N ASP A 87 15.19 4.56 13.07
CA ASP A 87 15.02 3.22 12.52
C ASP A 87 15.97 2.26 13.24
N LEU A 88 15.41 1.20 13.81
CA LEU A 88 16.13 0.16 14.56
C LEU A 88 15.72 -1.22 14.07
N ARG A 89 16.39 -2.25 14.60
CA ARG A 89 15.98 -3.65 14.41
C ARG A 89 15.86 -4.33 15.77
N PHE A 90 14.73 -4.95 16.02
CA PHE A 90 14.51 -5.85 17.16
C PHE A 90 14.46 -7.27 16.62
N ASP A 91 15.38 -8.13 17.06
CA ASP A 91 15.53 -9.51 16.55
C ASP A 91 15.54 -9.60 15.02
N GLY A 92 16.20 -8.63 14.37
CA GLY A 92 16.29 -8.55 12.91
C GLY A 92 15.07 -7.92 12.22
N ILE A 93 13.95 -7.73 12.93
CA ILE A 93 12.73 -7.09 12.42
C ILE A 93 12.90 -5.57 12.40
N PRO A 94 12.73 -4.88 11.26
CA PRO A 94 12.83 -3.44 11.19
C PRO A 94 11.67 -2.79 11.96
N VAL A 95 12.01 -1.84 12.83
CA VAL A 95 11.05 -1.05 13.62
C VAL A 95 11.42 0.42 13.53
N ARG A 96 10.43 1.29 13.68
CA ARG A 96 10.62 2.74 13.76
C ARG A 96 10.14 3.27 15.09
N ILE A 97 11.01 4.00 15.78
CA ILE A 97 10.68 4.69 17.03
C ILE A 97 10.48 6.17 16.74
N TYR A 98 9.35 6.69 17.23
CA TYR A 98 9.04 8.12 17.26
C TYR A 98 9.10 8.56 18.72
N ARG A 99 9.98 9.51 19.05
CA ARG A 99 10.13 10.02 20.42
C ARG A 99 10.17 11.55 20.42
N PRO A 100 9.41 12.24 21.28
CA PRO A 100 9.57 13.69 21.46
C PRO A 100 10.93 14.02 22.09
N HIS A 101 11.46 15.22 21.79
CA HIS A 101 12.75 15.67 22.32
C HIS A 101 12.79 15.71 23.85
N SER A 102 11.68 16.11 24.48
CA SER A 102 11.51 16.10 25.93
C SER A 102 10.31 15.23 26.30
N THR A 103 10.48 14.38 27.31
CA THR A 103 9.40 13.60 27.91
C THR A 103 9.76 13.30 29.36
N SER A 104 8.76 13.26 30.24
CA SER A 104 8.93 12.86 31.64
C SER A 104 9.30 11.38 31.72
N SER A 105 10.05 10.99 32.75
CA SER A 105 10.33 9.57 33.04
C SER A 105 9.60 9.15 34.31
N PRO A 106 8.78 8.09 34.28
CA PRO A 106 8.48 7.22 33.15
C PRO A 106 7.54 7.89 32.11
N ALA A 107 7.73 7.54 30.83
CA ALA A 107 6.88 7.99 29.73
C ALA A 107 5.96 6.84 29.26
N PRO A 108 4.71 7.12 28.86
CA PRO A 108 3.87 6.14 28.18
C PRO A 108 4.48 5.74 26.83
N CYS A 109 4.29 4.49 26.44
CA CYS A 109 4.73 3.96 25.15
C CYS A 109 3.55 3.34 24.40
N ILE A 110 3.48 3.56 23.09
CA ILE A 110 2.47 2.98 22.21
C ILE A 110 3.20 2.09 21.20
N LEU A 111 2.85 0.80 21.18
CA LEU A 111 3.21 -0.07 20.07
C LEU A 111 2.15 0.07 18.99
N TYR A 112 2.56 0.55 17.81
CA TYR A 112 1.69 0.71 16.66
C TYR A 112 2.04 -0.32 15.59
N PHE A 113 1.05 -1.12 15.21
CA PHE A 113 1.11 -2.04 14.08
C PHE A 113 0.22 -1.47 12.99
N HIS A 114 0.78 -1.20 11.81
CA HIS A 114 -0.02 -0.74 10.69
C HIS A 114 -0.95 -1.87 10.21
N GLY A 115 -2.11 -1.48 9.67
CA GLY A 115 -3.04 -2.39 9.00
C GLY A 115 -2.64 -2.70 7.57
#